data_AF-A0A315ZH03-F1
#
_entry.id   AF-A0A315ZH03-F1
#
_cell.length_a   1.000
_cell.length_b   1.000
_cell.length_c   1.000
_cell.angle_alpha   90.00
_cell.angle_beta   90.00
_cell.angle_gamma   90.00
#
_symmetry.space_group_name_H-M   'P 1'
#
loop_
_entity.id
_entity.type
_entity.pdbx_description
1 polymer ?
#
loop_
_entity_poly.entity_id
_entity_poly.type
_entity_poly.pdbx_seq_one_letter_code
_entity_poly.pdbx_strand_id
1 'polypeptide(L)'
;MQILQELAREDGFIENLTVIILLMSAAISWIHYRKKSSIWSKSQKANYLLMTLFFVFLAGEEISWGQRILDIESNEFFVQHNAQAETNLHNMVIGDTKVNKLFFGKLITVALVMYLFITPIAATRWEKFNHLIQKTGLPIGNLIHGIVFIVGVMLISLLDGGYKWEYYELLVVGIVFSIVYKAFAKDKNSNPAIVTK
;
A
#
# COMPACT_ATOMS: atom_id res chain seq x y z
N MET A 1 -4.99 18.86 -19.89
CA MET A 1 -5.76 18.90 -18.62
C MET A 1 -6.92 17.92 -18.63
N GLN A 2 -7.77 17.90 -19.67
CA GLN A 2 -8.95 17.03 -19.75
C GLN A 2 -8.66 15.52 -19.69
N ILE A 3 -7.63 15.04 -20.40
CA ILE A 3 -7.21 13.62 -20.39
C ILE A 3 -6.81 13.14 -18.98
N LEU A 4 -6.10 13.97 -18.21
CA LEU A 4 -5.67 13.59 -16.85
C LEU A 4 -6.89 13.43 -15.92
N GLN A 5 -7.91 14.26 -16.12
CA GLN A 5 -9.15 14.16 -15.35
C GLN A 5 -9.95 12.91 -15.73
N GLU A 6 -9.97 12.53 -17.00
CA GLU A 6 -10.63 11.28 -17.44
C GLU A 6 -9.93 10.03 -16.91
N LEU A 7 -8.60 10.02 -16.85
CA LEU A 7 -7.83 8.89 -16.31
C LEU A 7 -8.07 8.67 -14.81
N ALA A 8 -8.24 9.76 -14.06
CA ALA A 8 -8.35 9.77 -12.60
C ALA A 8 -9.80 9.92 -12.10
N ARG A 9 -10.79 9.81 -12.99
CA ARG A 9 -12.20 9.74 -12.61
C ARG A 9 -12.46 8.46 -11.79
N GLU A 10 -13.49 8.49 -10.93
CA GLU A 10 -14.02 7.29 -10.25
C GLU A 10 -14.31 6.16 -11.26
N ASP A 11 -13.91 4.94 -10.89
CA ASP A 11 -13.79 3.73 -11.71
C ASP A 11 -12.88 3.87 -12.95
N GLY A 12 -12.00 4.88 -12.95
CA GLY A 12 -11.10 5.21 -14.03
C GLY A 12 -9.84 4.34 -14.08
N PHE A 13 -8.95 4.68 -15.02
CA PHE A 13 -7.72 3.92 -15.23
C PHE A 13 -6.80 3.92 -14.00
N ILE A 14 -6.72 5.04 -13.28
CA ILE A 14 -5.82 5.19 -12.14
C ILE A 14 -6.23 4.31 -10.96
N GLU A 15 -7.51 4.29 -10.59
CA GLU A 15 -8.04 3.40 -9.54
C GLU A 15 -7.82 1.92 -9.89
N ASN A 16 -8.15 1.52 -11.13
CA ASN A 16 -7.89 0.15 -11.60
C ASN A 16 -6.41 -0.22 -11.52
N LEU A 17 -5.50 0.71 -11.82
CA LEU A 17 -4.07 0.48 -11.67
C LEU A 17 -3.64 0.37 -10.20
N THR A 18 -4.22 1.18 -9.31
CA THR A 18 -4.03 1.07 -7.85
C THR A 18 -4.43 -0.33 -7.36
N VAL A 19 -5.60 -0.83 -7.76
CA VAL A 19 -6.06 -2.20 -7.47
C VAL A 19 -5.05 -3.24 -7.94
N ILE A 20 -4.59 -3.15 -9.20
CA ILE A 20 -3.62 -4.11 -9.75
C ILE A 20 -2.33 -4.11 -8.94
N ILE A 21 -1.79 -2.94 -8.58
CA ILE A 21 -0.56 -2.84 -7.78
C ILE A 21 -0.75 -3.41 -6.38
N LEU A 22 -1.91 -3.19 -5.75
CA LEU A 22 -2.25 -3.78 -4.45
C LEU A 22 -2.32 -5.31 -4.53
N LEU A 23 -3.00 -5.85 -5.54
CA LEU A 23 -3.07 -7.31 -5.78
C LEU A 23 -1.70 -7.92 -6.09
N MET A 24 -0.85 -7.22 -6.85
CA MET A 24 0.54 -7.66 -7.08
C MET A 24 1.35 -7.66 -5.77
N SER A 25 1.16 -6.65 -4.92
CA SER A 25 1.80 -6.57 -3.59
C SER A 25 1.36 -7.72 -2.69
N ALA A 26 0.06 -8.06 -2.70
CA ALA A 26 -0.49 -9.22 -2.01
C ALA A 26 0.12 -10.53 -2.53
N ALA A 27 0.14 -10.72 -3.85
CA ALA A 27 0.66 -11.93 -4.49
C ALA A 27 2.15 -12.13 -4.17
N ILE A 28 2.99 -11.09 -4.27
CA ILE A 28 4.41 -11.18 -3.92
C ILE A 28 4.60 -11.50 -2.45
N SER A 29 3.86 -10.83 -1.55
CA SER A 29 3.92 -11.08 -0.11
C SER A 29 3.54 -12.52 0.22
N TRP A 30 2.49 -13.05 -0.41
CA TRP A 30 2.08 -14.45 -0.27
C TRP A 30 3.14 -15.43 -0.80
N ILE A 31 3.68 -15.19 -1.99
CA ILE A 31 4.72 -16.05 -2.58
C ILE A 31 5.95 -16.04 -1.67
N HIS A 32 6.35 -14.89 -1.13
CA HIS A 32 7.48 -14.76 -0.20
C HIS A 32 7.21 -15.55 1.09
N TYR A 33 6.01 -15.39 1.67
CA TYR A 33 5.54 -16.16 2.81
C TYR A 33 5.65 -17.66 2.56
N ARG A 34 5.10 -18.16 1.46
CA ARG A 34 5.13 -19.60 1.13
C ARG A 34 6.56 -20.12 1.00
N LYS A 35 7.44 -19.39 0.32
CA LYS A 35 8.83 -19.80 0.09
C LYS A 35 9.68 -19.84 1.35
N LYS A 36 9.42 -18.97 2.32
CA LYS A 36 10.28 -18.81 3.52
C LYS A 36 9.62 -19.27 4.81
N SER A 37 8.36 -19.70 4.76
CA SER A 37 7.59 -20.13 5.93
C SER A 37 8.25 -21.24 6.75
N SER A 38 9.10 -22.10 6.17
CA SER A 38 9.80 -23.14 6.94
C SER A 38 10.92 -22.60 7.82
N ILE A 39 11.59 -21.51 7.42
CA ILE A 39 12.76 -20.95 8.11
C ILE A 39 12.44 -19.70 8.93
N TRP A 40 11.32 -19.04 8.66
CA TRP A 40 10.93 -17.82 9.34
C TRP A 40 10.40 -18.06 10.75
N SER A 41 10.63 -17.07 11.63
CA SER A 41 10.04 -17.02 12.96
C SER A 41 8.52 -16.87 12.89
N LYS A 42 7.81 -17.12 14.00
CA LYS A 42 6.35 -16.88 14.07
C LYS A 42 5.99 -15.43 13.75
N SER A 43 6.80 -14.47 14.19
CA SER A 43 6.57 -13.04 13.95
C SER A 43 6.70 -12.68 12.47
N GLN A 44 7.72 -13.21 11.78
CA GLN A 44 7.93 -12.99 10.34
C GLN A 44 6.80 -13.58 9.49
N LYS A 45 6.37 -14.80 9.85
CA LYS A 45 5.20 -15.45 9.22
C LYS A 45 3.94 -14.63 9.40
N ALA A 46 3.64 -14.21 10.64
CA ALA A 46 2.48 -13.39 10.94
C ALA A 46 2.53 -12.06 10.19
N ASN A 47 3.70 -11.40 10.13
CA ASN A 47 3.87 -10.14 9.42
C ASN A 47 3.51 -10.26 7.94
N TYR A 48 4.09 -11.21 7.21
CA TYR A 48 3.80 -11.38 5.78
C TYR A 48 2.38 -11.87 5.49
N LEU A 49 1.79 -12.67 6.39
CA LEU A 49 0.38 -13.06 6.27
C LEU A 49 -0.54 -11.84 6.45
N LEU A 50 -0.30 -11.04 7.49
CA LEU A 50 -1.06 -9.82 7.75
C LEU A 50 -0.91 -8.82 6.61
N MET A 51 0.30 -8.62 6.08
CA MET A 51 0.53 -7.78 4.90
C MET A 51 -0.24 -8.28 3.67
N THR A 52 -0.23 -9.58 3.43
CA THR A 52 -0.98 -10.18 2.30
C THR A 52 -2.48 -9.89 2.44
N LEU A 53 -3.05 -10.17 3.61
CA LEU A 53 -4.47 -9.92 3.88
C LEU A 53 -4.81 -8.43 3.82
N PHE A 54 -3.92 -7.57 4.33
CA PHE A 54 -4.09 -6.13 4.29
C PHE A 54 -4.11 -5.60 2.86
N PHE A 55 -3.20 -6.03 1.98
CA PHE A 55 -3.22 -5.62 0.58
C PHE A 55 -4.45 -6.13 -0.18
N VAL A 56 -4.93 -7.35 0.11
CA VAL A 56 -6.20 -7.86 -0.45
C VAL A 56 -7.37 -7.02 0.04
N PHE A 57 -7.42 -6.69 1.32
CA PHE A 57 -8.44 -5.83 1.89
C PHE A 57 -8.45 -4.45 1.22
N LEU A 58 -7.29 -3.79 1.11
CA LEU A 58 -7.18 -2.50 0.43
C LEU A 58 -7.65 -2.57 -1.03
N ALA A 59 -7.26 -3.60 -1.77
CA ALA A 59 -7.72 -3.79 -3.15
C ALA A 59 -9.23 -4.00 -3.22
N GLY A 60 -9.81 -4.74 -2.27
CA GLY A 60 -11.25 -4.97 -2.17
C GLY A 60 -12.02 -3.70 -1.84
N GLU A 61 -11.50 -2.88 -0.93
CA GLU A 61 -12.07 -1.58 -0.57
C GLU A 61 -12.08 -0.60 -1.75
N GLU A 62 -11.05 -0.62 -2.58
CA GLU A 62 -10.93 0.20 -3.80
C GLU A 62 -11.95 -0.19 -4.89
N ILE A 63 -12.32 -1.48 -5.00
CA ILE A 63 -13.31 -1.96 -5.99
C ILE A 63 -14.71 -2.20 -5.40
N SER A 64 -14.94 -1.88 -4.13
CA SER A 64 -16.27 -2.06 -3.52
C SER A 64 -16.74 -3.52 -3.59
N TRP A 65 -15.83 -4.42 -3.21
CA TRP A 65 -15.98 -5.87 -3.27
C TRP A 65 -17.26 -6.43 -2.64
N GLY A 66 -17.85 -5.76 -1.64
CA GLY A 66 -19.13 -6.16 -1.04
C GLY A 66 -20.24 -6.30 -2.09
N GLN A 67 -20.41 -5.30 -2.95
CA GLN A 67 -21.33 -5.36 -4.09
C GLN A 67 -20.78 -6.23 -5.20
N ARG A 68 -19.56 -5.94 -5.66
CA ARG A 68 -19.07 -6.45 -6.95
C ARG A 68 -18.70 -7.93 -6.93
N ILE A 69 -18.33 -8.46 -5.76
CA ILE A 69 -17.91 -9.87 -5.60
C ILE A 69 -18.90 -10.66 -4.76
N LEU A 70 -19.44 -10.06 -3.70
CA LEU A 70 -20.30 -10.76 -2.74
C LEU A 70 -21.80 -10.53 -2.97
N ASP A 71 -22.17 -9.68 -3.93
CA ASP A 71 -23.56 -9.33 -4.27
C ASP A 71 -24.37 -8.83 -3.05
N ILE A 72 -23.69 -8.15 -2.13
CA ILE A 72 -24.28 -7.57 -0.93
C ILE A 72 -24.78 -6.17 -1.25
N GLU A 73 -26.10 -6.00 -1.24
CA GLU A 73 -26.72 -4.68 -1.37
C GLU A 73 -26.33 -3.75 -0.21
N SER A 74 -26.22 -2.45 -0.52
CA SER A 74 -25.99 -1.43 0.50
C SER A 74 -27.19 -1.29 1.40
N ASN A 75 -26.97 -1.42 2.71
CA ASN A 75 -28.00 -1.08 3.69
C ASN A 75 -28.20 0.44 3.79
N GLU A 76 -29.23 0.85 4.53
CA GLU A 76 -29.58 2.26 4.72
C GLU A 76 -28.41 3.11 5.25
N PHE A 77 -27.56 2.54 6.11
CA PHE A 77 -26.38 3.24 6.63
C PHE A 77 -25.41 3.63 5.51
N PHE A 78 -25.04 2.69 4.63
CA PHE A 78 -24.13 2.97 3.50
C PHE A 78 -24.76 3.89 2.47
N VAL A 79 -26.06 3.74 2.17
CA VAL A 79 -26.78 4.64 1.25
C VAL A 79 -26.74 6.10 1.75
N GLN A 80 -26.81 6.32 3.07
CA GLN A 80 -26.80 7.65 3.66
C GLN A 80 -25.40 8.25 3.85
N HIS A 81 -24.39 7.41 4.08
CA HIS A 81 -23.06 7.87 4.53
C HIS A 81 -21.92 7.52 3.58
N ASN A 82 -22.16 6.84 2.47
CA ASN A 82 -21.17 6.55 1.44
C ASN A 82 -21.44 7.40 0.19
N ALA A 83 -20.40 8.04 -0.35
CA ALA A 83 -20.50 8.94 -1.50
C ALA A 83 -21.03 8.27 -2.78
N GLN A 84 -20.87 6.95 -2.89
CA GLN A 84 -21.31 6.14 -4.03
C GLN A 84 -22.41 5.14 -3.65
N ALA A 85 -22.95 5.24 -2.42
CA ALA A 85 -23.89 4.28 -1.87
C ALA A 85 -23.37 2.82 -1.95
N GLU A 86 -22.08 2.62 -1.70
CA GLU A 86 -21.41 1.31 -1.72
C GLU A 86 -21.11 0.77 -0.30
N THR A 87 -20.86 -0.54 -0.19
CA THR A 87 -20.59 -1.28 1.05
C THR A 87 -19.08 -1.37 1.25
N ASN A 88 -18.42 -0.22 1.21
CA ASN A 88 -17.00 -0.08 1.50
C ASN A 88 -16.78 1.09 2.47
N LEU A 89 -15.63 1.09 3.13
CA LEU A 89 -15.16 2.18 3.98
C LEU A 89 -14.45 3.26 3.17
N HIS A 90 -13.90 2.90 2.00
CA HIS A 90 -13.14 3.81 1.15
C HIS A 90 -13.95 5.04 0.71
N ASN A 91 -15.22 4.86 0.35
CA ASN A 91 -16.12 5.91 -0.13
C ASN A 91 -17.01 6.54 0.96
N MET A 92 -16.81 6.17 2.23
CA MET A 92 -17.54 6.76 3.34
C MET A 92 -17.29 8.27 3.46
N VAL A 93 -18.26 9.01 3.96
CA VAL A 93 -18.20 10.46 4.17
C VAL A 93 -18.42 10.75 5.66
N ILE A 94 -17.53 11.55 6.24
CA ILE A 94 -17.63 12.03 7.62
C ILE A 94 -17.66 13.55 7.59
N GLY A 95 -18.78 14.14 7.99
CA GLY A 95 -19.05 15.56 7.78
C GLY A 95 -19.06 15.88 6.27
N ASP A 96 -18.18 16.78 5.83
CA ASP A 96 -18.07 17.17 4.41
C ASP A 96 -16.88 16.49 3.70
N THR A 97 -16.23 15.51 4.32
CA THR A 97 -14.98 14.93 3.80
C THR A 97 -15.08 13.42 3.59
N LYS A 98 -14.68 12.95 2.40
CA LYS A 98 -14.53 11.52 2.10
C LYS A 98 -13.41 10.88 2.95
N VAL A 99 -13.64 9.67 3.44
CA VAL A 99 -12.72 8.92 4.30
C VAL A 99 -11.43 8.58 3.58
N ASN A 100 -11.45 8.25 2.28
CA ASN A 100 -10.22 8.11 1.48
C ASN A 100 -9.33 9.36 1.54
N LYS A 101 -9.91 10.56 1.40
CA LYS A 101 -9.17 11.83 1.50
C LYS A 101 -8.61 12.10 2.91
N LEU A 102 -9.36 11.74 3.96
CA LEU A 102 -8.96 12.02 5.34
C LEU A 102 -7.99 10.98 5.90
N PHE A 103 -8.40 9.71 5.88
CA PHE A 103 -7.72 8.60 6.54
C PHE A 103 -6.64 8.00 5.65
N PHE A 104 -6.96 7.69 4.39
CA PHE A 104 -5.99 7.15 3.44
C PHE A 104 -5.02 8.23 2.94
N GLY A 105 -5.42 9.49 3.02
CA GLY A 105 -4.52 10.63 2.83
C GLY A 105 -3.65 10.95 4.00
N LYS A 106 -4.15 11.77 4.92
CA LYS A 106 -3.27 12.46 5.86
C LYS A 106 -2.57 11.50 6.81
N LEU A 107 -3.28 10.50 7.34
CA LEU A 107 -2.73 9.57 8.32
C LEU A 107 -1.68 8.63 7.69
N ILE A 108 -2.02 7.99 6.57
CA ILE A 108 -1.06 7.12 5.85
C ILE A 108 0.13 7.94 5.37
N THR A 109 -0.06 9.18 4.91
CA THR A 109 1.05 10.07 4.54
C THR A 109 2.04 10.24 5.68
N VAL A 110 1.56 10.62 6.86
CA VAL A 110 2.43 10.84 8.02
C VAL A 110 3.12 9.54 8.42
N ALA A 111 2.38 8.43 8.47
CA ALA A 111 2.94 7.12 8.77
C ALA A 111 4.02 6.70 7.75
N LEU A 112 3.78 6.92 6.46
CA LEU A 112 4.68 6.58 5.37
C LEU A 112 5.93 7.46 5.41
N VAL A 113 5.81 8.77 5.62
CA VAL A 113 6.97 9.67 5.76
C VAL A 113 7.82 9.24 6.95
N MET A 114 7.21 9.03 8.12
CA MET A 114 7.93 8.50 9.28
C MET A 114 8.61 7.19 8.94
N TYR A 115 7.93 6.28 8.26
CA TYR A 115 8.48 4.99 7.90
C TYR A 115 9.63 5.07 6.87
N LEU A 116 9.53 5.94 5.85
CA LEU A 116 10.53 6.08 4.78
C LEU A 116 11.80 6.82 5.22
N PHE A 117 11.69 7.71 6.21
CA PHE A 117 12.83 8.50 6.69
C PHE A 117 13.34 8.01 8.04
N ILE A 118 12.46 7.86 9.04
CA ILE A 118 12.86 7.51 10.41
C ILE A 118 13.34 6.06 10.46
N THR A 119 12.61 5.11 9.87
CA THR A 119 12.99 3.68 9.94
C THR A 119 14.41 3.41 9.40
N PRO A 120 14.79 3.82 8.17
CA PRO A 120 16.14 3.56 7.69
C PRO A 120 17.22 4.31 8.50
N ILE A 121 16.96 5.55 8.93
CA ILE A 121 17.91 6.30 9.76
C ILE A 121 18.10 5.60 11.12
N ALA A 122 17.01 5.30 11.81
CA ALA A 122 17.01 4.61 13.10
C ALA A 122 17.67 3.24 13.01
N ALA A 123 17.43 2.48 11.93
CA ALA A 123 18.06 1.18 11.71
C ALA A 123 19.59 1.27 11.52
N THR A 124 20.10 2.38 10.97
CA THR A 124 21.55 2.61 10.87
C THR A 124 22.18 3.14 12.15
N ARG A 125 21.41 3.81 13.01
CA ARG A 125 21.94 4.49 14.21
C ARG A 125 21.78 3.70 15.50
N TRP A 126 20.78 2.82 15.58
CA TRP A 126 20.44 2.11 16.81
C TRP A 126 20.35 0.60 16.58
N GLU A 127 21.36 -0.14 17.05
CA GLU A 127 21.44 -1.60 16.88
C GLU A 127 20.22 -2.34 17.45
N LYS A 128 19.72 -1.90 18.62
CA LYS A 128 18.52 -2.49 19.24
C LYS A 128 17.28 -2.36 18.34
N PHE A 129 17.10 -1.20 17.71
CA PHE A 129 16.00 -0.96 16.79
C PHE A 129 16.15 -1.80 15.53
N ASN A 130 17.36 -1.84 14.94
CA ASN A 130 17.66 -2.68 13.79
C ASN A 130 17.34 -4.17 14.08
N HIS A 131 17.75 -4.67 15.25
CA HIS A 131 17.47 -6.05 15.66
C HIS A 131 15.97 -6.30 15.84
N LEU A 132 15.22 -5.35 16.38
CA LEU A 132 13.76 -5.45 16.51
C LEU A 132 13.07 -5.55 15.13
N ILE A 133 13.44 -4.69 14.18
CA ILE A 133 12.85 -4.73 12.84
C ILE A 133 13.24 -6.02 12.09
N GLN A 134 14.47 -6.50 12.24
CA GLN A 134 14.87 -7.78 11.64
C GLN A 134 14.06 -8.97 12.19
N LYS A 135 13.68 -8.94 13.47
CA LYS A 135 12.82 -9.98 14.08
C LYS A 135 11.42 -10.03 13.49
N THR A 136 10.86 -8.89 13.09
CA THR A 136 9.53 -8.83 12.46
C THR A 136 9.59 -9.23 10.98
N GLY A 137 10.76 -9.12 10.34
CA GLY A 137 10.93 -9.36 8.90
C GLY A 137 10.20 -8.34 8.04
N LEU A 138 9.82 -7.20 8.61
CA LEU A 138 9.15 -6.14 7.88
C LEU A 138 10.08 -5.63 6.77
N PRO A 139 9.65 -5.59 5.50
CA PRO A 139 10.40 -4.92 4.44
C PRO A 139 10.74 -3.50 4.89
N ILE A 140 11.91 -2.98 4.54
CA ILE A 140 12.33 -1.61 4.90
C ILE A 140 12.66 -0.87 3.62
N GLY A 141 12.06 0.33 3.46
CA GLY A 141 12.44 1.28 2.44
C GLY A 141 13.88 1.80 2.60
N ASN A 142 14.33 2.57 1.63
CA ASN A 142 15.57 3.35 1.74
C ASN A 142 15.27 4.82 1.41
N LEU A 143 16.26 5.69 1.59
CA LEU A 143 16.10 7.12 1.34
C LEU A 143 15.67 7.46 -0.10
N ILE A 144 15.97 6.59 -1.07
CA ILE A 144 15.51 6.79 -2.46
C ILE A 144 13.98 6.74 -2.53
N HIS A 145 13.32 5.81 -1.81
CA HIS A 145 11.86 5.78 -1.75
C HIS A 145 11.29 7.08 -1.14
N GLY A 146 11.97 7.64 -0.12
CA GLY A 146 11.62 8.93 0.46
C GLY A 146 11.79 10.08 -0.54
N ILE A 147 12.87 10.11 -1.33
CA ILE A 147 13.08 11.11 -2.37
C ILE A 147 12.02 10.99 -3.46
N VAL A 148 11.74 9.78 -3.94
CA VAL A 148 10.68 9.52 -4.94
C VAL A 148 9.32 9.96 -4.41
N PHE A 149 9.02 9.72 -3.14
CA PHE A 149 7.80 10.20 -2.50
C PHE A 149 7.70 11.73 -2.55
N ILE A 150 8.74 12.45 -2.10
CA ILE A 150 8.74 13.92 -2.09
C ILE A 150 8.59 14.48 -3.50
N VAL A 151 9.36 13.96 -4.47
CA VAL A 151 9.30 14.42 -5.86
C VAL A 151 7.93 14.12 -6.46
N GLY A 152 7.38 12.93 -6.23
CA GLY A 152 6.05 12.55 -6.71
C GLY A 152 4.96 13.45 -6.16
N VAL A 153 4.97 13.73 -4.84
CA VAL A 153 4.03 14.67 -4.20
C VAL A 153 4.18 16.08 -4.78
N MET A 154 5.41 16.55 -4.99
CA MET A 154 5.66 17.85 -5.61
C MET A 154 5.06 17.90 -7.02
N LEU A 155 5.30 16.88 -7.85
CA LEU A 155 4.74 16.81 -9.21
C LEU A 155 3.21 16.77 -9.20
N ILE A 156 2.60 15.98 -8.32
CA ILE A 156 1.14 15.90 -8.18
C ILE A 156 0.57 17.25 -7.72
N SER A 157 1.29 17.99 -6.86
CA SER A 157 0.84 19.31 -6.39
C SER A 157 0.70 20.33 -7.52
N LEU A 158 1.50 20.18 -8.60
CA LEU A 158 1.48 21.03 -9.79
C LEU A 158 0.34 20.72 -10.75
N LEU A 159 -0.36 19.60 -10.59
CA LEU A 159 -1.54 19.29 -11.40
C LEU A 159 -2.69 20.23 -11.05
N ASP A 160 -3.54 20.58 -12.02
CA ASP A 160 -4.78 21.32 -11.76
C ASP A 160 -5.98 20.35 -11.80
N GLY A 161 -6.91 20.49 -10.85
CA GLY A 161 -8.16 19.73 -10.83
C GLY A 161 -8.43 18.94 -9.54
N GLY A 162 -9.61 18.31 -9.49
CA GLY A 162 -10.13 17.61 -8.31
C GLY A 162 -9.55 16.21 -8.07
N TYR A 163 -8.82 15.66 -9.03
CA TYR A 163 -8.37 14.26 -9.03
C TYR A 163 -6.88 14.07 -8.66
N LYS A 164 -6.32 14.99 -7.85
CA LYS A 164 -4.94 14.83 -7.35
C LYS A 164 -4.80 13.60 -6.44
N TRP A 165 -5.92 13.08 -5.97
CA TRP A 165 -5.98 12.16 -4.86
C TRP A 165 -5.73 10.73 -5.29
N GLU A 166 -6.30 10.36 -6.43
CA GLU A 166 -6.15 9.08 -7.10
C GLU A 166 -4.70 8.90 -7.57
N TYR A 167 -4.06 9.96 -8.09
CA TYR A 167 -2.62 9.95 -8.40
C TYR A 167 -1.74 9.81 -7.15
N TYR A 168 -2.16 10.41 -6.04
CA TYR A 168 -1.44 10.32 -4.78
C TYR A 168 -1.50 8.89 -4.21
N GLU A 169 -2.68 8.27 -4.22
CA GLU A 169 -2.88 6.88 -3.81
C GLU A 169 -2.05 5.93 -4.68
N LEU A 170 -2.06 6.14 -6.01
CA LEU A 170 -1.24 5.39 -6.95
C LEU A 170 0.27 5.49 -6.62
N LEU A 171 0.76 6.71 -6.33
CA LEU A 171 2.15 6.93 -5.92
C LEU A 171 2.50 6.17 -4.64
N VAL A 172 1.63 6.24 -3.63
CA VAL A 172 1.83 5.58 -2.34
C VAL A 172 1.89 4.06 -2.52
N VAL A 173 0.91 3.45 -3.21
CA VAL A 173 0.91 2.00 -3.41
C VAL A 173 2.08 1.54 -4.27
N GLY A 174 2.51 2.34 -5.25
CA GLY A 174 3.69 2.06 -6.06
C GLY A 174 4.99 2.04 -5.24
N ILE A 175 5.13 2.98 -4.31
CA ILE A 175 6.28 3.00 -3.39
C ILE A 175 6.25 1.78 -2.47
N VAL A 176 5.11 1.49 -1.84
CA VAL A 176 4.97 0.32 -0.95
C VAL A 176 5.27 -0.97 -1.72
N PHE A 177 4.72 -1.13 -2.92
CA PHE A 177 5.01 -2.25 -3.81
C PHE A 177 6.50 -2.40 -4.08
N SER A 178 7.20 -1.31 -4.42
CA SER A 178 8.63 -1.37 -4.71
C SER A 178 9.48 -1.81 -3.50
N ILE A 179 9.08 -1.46 -2.29
CA ILE A 179 9.72 -1.89 -1.04
C ILE A 179 9.51 -3.39 -0.82
N VAL A 180 8.27 -3.86 -0.96
CA VAL A 180 7.90 -5.28 -0.84
C VAL A 180 8.64 -6.11 -1.90
N TYR A 181 8.62 -5.66 -3.16
CA TYR A 181 9.31 -6.32 -4.25
C TYR A 181 10.81 -6.40 -4.02
N LYS A 182 11.45 -5.31 -3.54
CA LYS A 182 12.87 -5.31 -3.22
C LYS A 182 13.23 -6.34 -2.14
N ALA A 183 12.42 -6.46 -1.09
CA ALA A 183 12.61 -7.48 -0.06
C ALA A 183 12.52 -8.90 -0.65
N PHE A 184 11.53 -9.15 -1.51
CA PHE A 184 11.39 -10.42 -2.23
C PHE A 184 12.57 -10.71 -3.16
N ALA A 185 13.02 -9.72 -3.93
CA ALA A 185 14.10 -9.86 -4.91
C ALA A 185 15.47 -10.11 -4.24
N LYS A 186 15.74 -9.46 -3.10
CA LYS A 186 16.97 -9.69 -2.31
C LYS A 186 17.11 -11.18 -1.95
N ASP A 187 16.02 -11.79 -1.50
CA ASP A 187 15.98 -13.19 -1.07
C ASP A 187 16.06 -14.19 -2.22
N LYS A 188 15.62 -13.80 -3.42
CA LYS A 188 15.76 -14.58 -4.65
C LYS A 188 17.22 -14.64 -5.12
N ASN A 189 17.94 -13.53 -4.96
CA ASN A 189 19.33 -13.41 -5.40
C ASN A 189 20.34 -14.00 -4.40
N SER A 190 19.92 -14.29 -3.16
CA SER A 190 20.75 -14.93 -2.14
C SER A 190 20.71 -16.48 -2.15
N ASN A 191 20.53 -17.12 -3.32
CA ASN A 191 20.53 -18.58 -3.42
C ASN A 191 21.94 -19.16 -3.10
N PRO A 192 22.08 -20.21 -2.27
CA PRO A 192 23.37 -20.71 -1.76
C PRO A 192 24.04 -21.68 -2.74
N ALA A 193 24.23 -21.27 -3.99
CA ALA A 193 25.08 -22.00 -4.92
C ALA A 193 26.46 -21.33 -4.95
N ILE A 194 27.23 -21.48 -3.87
CA ILE A 194 28.72 -21.48 -3.76
C ILE A 194 29.01 -21.74 -2.27
N VAL A 195 28.89 -23.00 -1.83
CA VAL A 195 29.71 -23.56 -0.75
C VAL A 195 30.08 -24.96 -1.20
N THR A 196 30.93 -25.01 -2.22
CA THR A 196 31.74 -26.18 -2.56
C THR A 196 33.15 -25.68 -2.78
N LYS A 197 33.93 -25.64 -1.69
CA LYS A 197 35.35 -25.98 -1.66
C LYS A 197 35.66 -26.54 -0.28
#